data_AF-A0A369LR95-F1
#
_entry.id   AF-A0A369LR95-F1
#
_cell.length_a   1.000
_cell.length_b   1.000
_cell.length_c   1.000
_cell.angle_alpha   90.00
_cell.angle_beta   90.00
_cell.angle_gamma   90.00
#
_symmetry.space_group_name_H-M   'P 1'
#
loop_
_entity.id
_entity.type
_entity.pdbx_description
1 polymer ?
#
loop_
_entity_poly.entity_id
_entity_poly.type
_entity_poly.pdbx_seq_one_letter_code
_entity_poly.pdbx_strand_id
1 'polypeptide(L)'
;MRFSMAPSNSPRFYEIGAAMAEFTGTFERKEVKYRLNTMQVRAIKQALSAHMAPDEYGQTSITSVYYDTPNRDMISRSLEKPLYKEKLRLRTYGPRNASAPVFVELKKKHEGIVYKRRIAASESAAQLFMVGVPYGRAIGRHPLADEAFEADSRSAKNLQIAEEIAACVRRNGPVFPSMAILVERVAWAPLLDARGAEAEGVRITFDERIRYRDLFAPEGKRASVPLLAAGEAIMEVKVPGAYPLWFVRALDDCGAYPTSFSKYGEAYLACEGKAAPKAYREQVAFDEAMRGEQERSRDWPQDGQLLELSSSSPATDAAIANSLALQLPNIVIGA
;
A
#
# COMPACT_ATOMS: atom_id res chain seq x y z
N MET A 1 -22.93 64.10 40.83
CA MET A 1 -23.15 62.65 40.94
C MET A 1 -22.95 62.03 39.56
N ARG A 2 -21.92 61.18 39.43
CA ARG A 2 -21.62 60.38 38.24
C ARG A 2 -22.24 58.99 38.44
N PHE A 3 -23.02 58.51 37.48
CA PHE A 3 -23.39 57.11 37.26
C PHE A 3 -23.50 56.96 35.74
N SER A 4 -22.53 56.37 35.03
CA SER A 4 -22.26 54.93 34.86
C SER A 4 -23.46 54.16 34.29
N MET A 5 -23.42 53.86 33.00
CA MET A 5 -23.93 52.62 32.41
C MET A 5 -23.14 52.31 31.12
N ALA A 6 -22.65 51.07 31.05
CA ALA A 6 -21.74 50.53 30.07
C ALA A 6 -22.44 50.21 28.72
N PRO A 7 -21.73 50.28 27.59
CA PRO A 7 -22.19 49.67 26.34
C PRO A 7 -21.76 48.20 26.24
N SER A 8 -22.66 47.45 25.65
CA SER A 8 -22.77 46.00 25.51
C SER A 8 -21.60 45.29 24.82
N ASN A 9 -21.29 44.12 25.36
CA ASN A 9 -20.33 43.14 24.91
C ASN A 9 -20.83 42.41 23.64
N SER A 10 -20.15 42.57 22.50
CA SER A 10 -20.17 41.60 21.40
C SER A 10 -18.76 41.53 20.80
N PRO A 11 -18.03 40.42 20.97
CA PRO A 11 -16.65 40.31 20.55
C PRO A 11 -16.54 40.18 19.03
N ARG A 12 -15.61 40.97 18.49
CA ARG A 12 -15.14 41.02 17.11
C ARG A 12 -14.67 39.62 16.66
N PHE A 13 -15.17 39.17 15.51
CA PHE A 13 -14.63 38.02 14.80
C PHE A 13 -13.17 38.33 14.42
N TYR A 14 -12.24 37.54 14.96
CA TYR A 14 -10.83 37.57 14.58
C TYR A 14 -10.67 37.03 13.16
N GLU A 15 -10.02 37.83 12.32
CA GLU A 15 -9.47 37.45 11.02
C GLU A 15 -8.49 36.28 11.21
N ILE A 16 -8.84 35.10 10.71
CA ILE A 16 -7.89 34.01 10.53
C ILE A 16 -7.25 34.23 9.16
N GLY A 17 -6.04 34.79 9.19
CA GLY A 17 -5.16 34.86 8.03
C GLY A 17 -4.99 33.46 7.43
N ALA A 18 -5.53 33.29 6.23
CA ALA A 18 -5.31 32.12 5.40
C ALA A 18 -3.82 32.05 5.05
N ALA A 19 -3.06 31.25 5.79
CA ALA A 19 -1.79 30.74 5.30
C ALA A 19 -2.11 29.83 4.11
N MET A 20 -2.02 30.40 2.91
CA MET A 20 -2.09 29.67 1.66
C MET A 20 -0.92 28.69 1.63
N ALA A 21 -1.19 27.43 1.99
CA ALA A 21 -0.29 26.33 1.69
C ALA A 21 -0.14 26.30 0.15
N GLU A 22 1.08 26.57 -0.32
CA GLU A 22 1.44 26.48 -1.73
C GLU A 22 1.06 25.09 -2.25
N PHE A 23 0.05 25.06 -3.12
CA PHE A 23 -0.40 23.85 -3.77
C PHE A 23 0.63 23.45 -4.84
N THR A 24 1.59 22.60 -4.48
CA THR A 24 2.46 21.93 -5.46
C THR A 24 1.61 20.95 -6.27
N GLY A 25 1.07 21.41 -7.41
CA GLY A 25 0.01 20.76 -8.17
C GLY A 25 0.36 19.44 -8.87
N THR A 26 1.61 18.99 -8.81
CA THR A 26 2.04 17.69 -9.34
C THR A 26 3.17 17.13 -8.47
N PHE A 27 2.89 16.09 -7.69
CA PHE A 27 3.93 15.33 -6.98
C PHE A 27 3.92 13.88 -7.45
N GLU A 28 5.08 13.40 -7.86
CA GLU A 28 5.30 11.98 -8.16
C GLU A 28 5.58 11.25 -6.84
N ARG A 29 4.96 10.08 -6.63
CA ARG A 29 5.25 9.21 -5.49
C ARG A 29 5.52 7.81 -5.99
N LYS A 30 6.60 7.20 -5.52
CA LYS A 30 6.91 5.80 -5.78
C LYS A 30 6.03 4.93 -4.86
N GLU A 31 5.32 3.97 -5.45
CA GLU A 31 4.57 2.94 -4.71
C GLU A 31 5.35 1.62 -4.78
N VAL A 32 5.81 1.13 -3.62
CA VAL A 32 6.54 -0.14 -3.49
C VAL A 32 5.71 -1.07 -2.61
N LYS A 33 5.74 -2.37 -2.92
CA LYS A 33 4.95 -3.38 -2.23
C LYS A 33 5.85 -4.42 -1.59
N TYR A 34 5.37 -4.97 -0.49
CA TYR A 34 6.03 -6.01 0.27
C TYR A 34 4.99 -7.06 0.65
N ARG A 35 5.34 -8.33 0.50
CA ARG A 35 4.56 -9.44 1.08
C ARG A 35 5.23 -9.81 2.39
N LEU A 36 4.52 -9.60 3.49
CA LEU A 36 5.05 -9.78 4.83
C LEU A 36 4.44 -11.01 5.48
N ASN A 37 5.28 -11.83 6.11
CA ASN A 37 4.82 -12.88 7.01
C ASN A 37 4.41 -12.29 8.38
N THR A 38 3.79 -13.12 9.24
CA THR A 38 3.28 -12.69 10.55
C THR A 38 4.34 -12.02 11.43
N MET A 39 5.58 -12.51 11.43
CA MET A 39 6.66 -11.94 12.23
C MET A 39 7.11 -10.59 11.69
N GLN A 40 7.23 -10.46 10.36
CA GLN A 40 7.57 -9.21 9.69
C GLN A 40 6.49 -8.14 9.88
N VAL A 41 5.20 -8.50 9.79
CA VAL A 41 4.09 -7.58 10.06
C VAL A 41 4.21 -7.01 11.48
N ARG A 42 4.48 -7.87 12.47
CA ARG A 42 4.64 -7.45 13.87
C ARG A 42 5.84 -6.51 14.04
N ALA A 43 7.00 -6.89 13.51
CA ALA A 43 8.23 -6.11 13.61
C ALA A 43 8.07 -4.72 12.98
N ILE A 44 7.53 -4.64 11.76
CA ILE A 44 7.32 -3.35 11.10
C ILE A 44 6.30 -2.51 11.85
N LYS A 45 5.15 -3.06 12.26
CA LYS A 45 4.14 -2.28 13.02
C LYS A 45 4.70 -1.74 14.34
N GLN A 46 5.59 -2.48 14.99
CA GLN A 46 6.28 -2.02 16.19
C GLN A 46 7.25 -0.87 15.89
N ALA A 47 7.99 -0.92 14.78
CA ALA A 47 8.83 0.20 14.36
C ALA A 47 8.01 1.44 13.98
N LEU A 48 6.84 1.25 13.36
CA LEU A 48 5.95 2.34 12.94
C LEU A 48 5.38 3.13 14.11
N SER A 49 5.11 2.51 15.26
CA SER A 49 4.42 3.18 16.38
C SER A 49 5.19 4.36 16.98
N ALA A 50 6.50 4.45 16.75
CA ALA A 50 7.33 5.57 17.18
C ALA A 50 7.26 6.79 16.23
N HIS A 51 6.81 6.60 14.99
CA HIS A 51 6.91 7.60 13.91
C HIS A 51 5.58 7.91 13.22
N MET A 52 4.62 7.00 13.32
CA MET A 52 3.37 7.02 12.57
C MET A 52 2.22 6.59 13.47
N ALA A 53 1.01 7.04 13.14
CA ALA A 53 -0.22 6.55 13.74
C ALA A 53 -1.15 6.02 12.64
N PRO A 54 -2.06 5.09 12.97
CA PRO A 54 -3.21 4.81 12.10
C PRO A 54 -3.92 6.13 11.75
N ASP A 55 -4.24 6.33 10.47
CA ASP A 55 -4.92 7.56 10.03
C ASP A 55 -6.36 7.62 10.57
N GLU A 56 -7.04 8.77 10.41
CA GLU A 56 -8.43 8.98 10.87
C GLU A 56 -9.42 7.98 10.25
N TYR A 57 -9.06 7.32 9.14
CA TYR A 57 -9.86 6.29 8.49
C TYR A 57 -9.59 4.87 9.07
N GLY A 58 -8.60 4.74 9.96
CA GLY A 58 -8.34 3.57 10.79
C GLY A 58 -8.28 2.26 10.00
N GLN A 59 -8.97 1.24 10.52
CA GLN A 59 -9.20 -0.02 9.80
C GLN A 59 -10.42 0.13 8.88
N THR A 60 -10.20 0.06 7.57
CA THR A 60 -11.25 0.16 6.56
C THR A 60 -11.42 -1.15 5.80
N SER A 61 -12.65 -1.68 5.78
CA SER A 61 -13.03 -2.74 4.85
C SER A 61 -13.18 -2.17 3.44
N ILE A 62 -12.49 -2.76 2.46
CA ILE A 62 -12.54 -2.36 1.05
C ILE A 62 -13.02 -3.55 0.24
N THR A 63 -14.08 -3.36 -0.54
CA THR A 63 -14.49 -4.33 -1.56
C THR A 63 -14.21 -3.75 -2.94
N SER A 64 -13.55 -4.53 -3.79
CA SER A 64 -13.28 -4.17 -5.19
C SER A 64 -13.77 -5.29 -6.10
N VAL A 65 -14.83 -5.03 -6.86
CA VAL A 65 -15.32 -5.92 -7.92
C VAL A 65 -14.60 -5.58 -9.21
N TYR A 66 -13.74 -6.47 -9.68
CA TYR A 66 -13.06 -6.32 -10.96
C TYR A 66 -13.99 -6.74 -12.10
N TYR A 67 -13.96 -5.97 -13.18
CA TYR A 67 -14.69 -6.27 -14.40
C TYR A 67 -13.71 -6.74 -15.47
N ASP A 68 -14.13 -7.76 -16.20
CA ASP A 68 -13.33 -8.39 -17.24
C ASP A 68 -14.24 -8.97 -18.33
N THR A 69 -13.66 -9.41 -19.43
CA THR A 69 -14.38 -10.16 -20.47
C THR A 69 -14.86 -11.51 -19.91
N PRO A 70 -15.82 -12.18 -20.56
CA PRO A 70 -16.26 -13.52 -20.15
C PRO A 70 -15.12 -14.54 -19.99
N ASN A 71 -14.05 -14.39 -20.78
CA ASN A 71 -12.86 -15.26 -20.75
C ASN A 71 -11.73 -14.74 -19.85
N ARG A 72 -11.95 -13.62 -19.15
CA ARG A 72 -10.95 -12.95 -18.30
C ARG A 72 -9.68 -12.52 -19.06
N ASP A 73 -9.87 -12.03 -20.29
CA ASP A 73 -8.76 -11.68 -21.18
C ASP A 73 -7.95 -10.50 -20.65
N MET A 74 -8.59 -9.53 -19.97
CA MET A 74 -7.90 -8.33 -19.47
C MET A 74 -6.89 -8.69 -18.37
N ILE A 75 -7.27 -9.53 -17.40
CA ILE A 75 -6.36 -9.97 -16.34
C ILE A 75 -5.30 -10.93 -16.85
N SER A 76 -5.67 -11.88 -17.72
CA SER A 76 -4.73 -12.81 -18.34
C SER A 76 -3.63 -12.05 -19.08
N ARG A 77 -4.01 -11.14 -19.98
CA ARG A 77 -3.08 -10.24 -20.67
C ARG A 77 -2.32 -9.34 -19.71
N SER A 78 -2.93 -8.83 -18.65
CA SER A 78 -2.22 -8.02 -17.65
C SER A 78 -1.08 -8.78 -16.96
N LEU A 79 -1.19 -10.12 -16.81
CA LEU A 79 -0.18 -10.98 -16.19
C LEU A 79 1.00 -11.27 -17.14
N GLU A 80 0.80 -11.19 -18.45
CA GLU A 80 1.86 -11.24 -19.47
C GLU A 80 2.75 -9.98 -19.46
N LYS A 81 2.33 -8.93 -18.73
CA LYS A 81 3.03 -7.65 -18.59
C LYS A 81 3.34 -6.94 -19.93
N PRO A 82 2.35 -6.75 -20.81
CA PRO A 82 2.52 -5.92 -22.00
C PRO A 82 2.84 -4.47 -21.62
N LEU A 83 3.36 -3.72 -22.60
CA LEU A 83 3.63 -2.29 -22.47
C LEU A 83 2.40 -1.51 -22.03
N TYR A 84 1.23 -1.84 -22.58
CA TYR A 84 -0.05 -1.26 -22.22
C TYR A 84 -0.98 -2.30 -21.59
N LYS A 85 -1.52 -1.98 -20.40
CA LYS A 85 -2.55 -2.78 -19.73
C LYS A 85 -3.50 -1.91 -18.93
N GLU A 86 -4.72 -2.40 -18.76
CA GLU A 86 -5.76 -1.71 -18.01
C GLU A 86 -6.54 -2.66 -17.10
N LYS A 87 -7.06 -2.12 -16.00
CA LYS A 87 -7.89 -2.82 -15.03
C LYS A 87 -9.06 -1.93 -14.68
N LEU A 88 -10.26 -2.49 -14.80
CA LEU A 88 -11.51 -1.83 -14.48
C LEU A 88 -12.11 -2.46 -13.22
N ARG A 89 -12.56 -1.63 -12.29
CA ARG A 89 -13.18 -2.12 -11.05
C ARG A 89 -14.21 -1.16 -10.48
N LEU A 90 -15.20 -1.72 -9.81
CA LEU A 90 -16.08 -1.01 -8.89
C LEU A 90 -15.55 -1.17 -7.48
N ARG A 91 -15.31 -0.07 -6.77
CA ARG A 91 -14.79 -0.07 -5.39
C ARG A 91 -15.78 0.55 -4.42
N THR A 92 -15.96 -0.11 -3.29
CA THR A 92 -16.70 0.39 -2.13
C THR A 92 -15.79 0.44 -0.90
N TYR A 93 -16.10 1.35 0.02
CA TYR A 93 -15.42 1.53 1.30
C TYR A 93 -16.43 1.34 2.43
N GLY A 94 -16.02 0.64 3.48
CA GLY A 94 -16.87 0.32 4.62
C GLY A 94 -17.94 -0.73 4.33
N PRO A 95 -18.87 -0.97 5.27
CA PRO A 95 -20.02 -1.82 5.03
C PRO A 95 -20.88 -1.23 3.90
N ARG A 96 -21.54 -2.12 3.15
CA ARG A 96 -22.36 -1.71 2.01
C ARG A 96 -23.60 -0.96 2.52
N ASN A 97 -23.55 0.37 2.51
CA ASN A 97 -24.71 1.23 2.73
C ASN A 97 -25.28 1.62 1.36
N ALA A 98 -26.60 1.48 1.18
CA ALA A 98 -27.30 1.83 -0.05
C ALA A 98 -27.12 3.31 -0.45
N SER A 99 -26.85 4.19 0.50
CA SER A 99 -26.67 5.63 0.26
C SER A 99 -25.20 6.02 -0.02
N ALA A 100 -24.24 5.14 0.25
CA ALA A 100 -22.83 5.45 0.07
C ALA A 100 -22.43 5.38 -1.41
N PRO A 101 -21.57 6.28 -1.89
CA PRO A 101 -21.08 6.24 -3.26
C PRO A 101 -20.23 4.99 -3.50
N VAL A 102 -20.32 4.47 -4.72
CA VAL A 102 -19.36 3.51 -5.27
C VAL A 102 -18.43 4.22 -6.24
N PHE A 103 -17.21 3.74 -6.36
CA PHE A 103 -16.21 4.32 -7.25
C PHE A 103 -15.95 3.40 -8.43
N VAL A 104 -16.30 3.83 -9.64
CA VAL A 104 -15.88 3.17 -10.88
C VAL A 104 -14.46 3.64 -11.16
N GLU A 105 -13.48 2.75 -11.05
CA GLU A 105 -12.06 3.06 -11.18
C GLU A 105 -11.45 2.37 -12.39
N LEU A 106 -10.76 3.15 -13.22
CA LEU A 106 -9.95 2.68 -14.33
C LEU A 106 -8.47 2.92 -14.01
N LYS A 107 -7.69 1.85 -13.97
CA LYS A 107 -6.23 1.89 -13.82
C LYS A 107 -5.59 1.48 -15.13
N LYS A 108 -4.86 2.38 -15.78
CA LYS A 108 -4.04 2.11 -16.97
C LYS A 108 -2.57 2.07 -16.56
N LYS A 109 -1.77 1.23 -17.21
CA LYS A 109 -0.32 1.25 -17.13
C LYS A 109 0.23 1.24 -18.55
N HIS A 110 1.05 2.22 -18.90
CA HIS A 110 1.73 2.34 -20.18
C HIS A 110 3.22 2.61 -19.93
N GLU A 111 4.09 1.77 -20.48
CA GLU A 111 5.56 1.93 -20.38
C GLU A 111 6.05 2.19 -18.95
N GLY A 112 5.53 1.43 -17.98
CA GLY A 112 5.90 1.60 -16.58
C GLY A 112 5.08 2.63 -15.81
N ILE A 113 4.52 3.64 -16.48
CA ILE A 113 3.75 4.73 -15.86
C ILE A 113 2.31 4.29 -15.60
N VAL A 114 1.79 4.59 -14.41
CA VAL A 114 0.43 4.24 -13.99
C VAL A 114 -0.47 5.47 -13.97
N TYR A 115 -1.62 5.37 -14.63
CA TYR A 115 -2.67 6.38 -14.60
C TYR A 115 -3.89 5.80 -13.91
N LYS A 116 -4.41 6.50 -12.90
CA LYS A 116 -5.64 6.11 -12.19
C LYS A 116 -6.68 7.21 -12.34
N ARG A 117 -7.87 6.82 -12.81
CA ARG A 117 -9.02 7.72 -12.95
C ARG A 117 -10.22 7.06 -12.28
N ARG A 118 -11.11 7.85 -11.67
CA ARG A 118 -12.32 7.33 -11.05
C ARG A 118 -13.44 8.36 -11.08
N ILE A 119 -14.66 7.87 -11.04
CA ILE A 119 -15.90 8.64 -10.83
C ILE A 119 -16.66 8.04 -9.66
N ALA A 120 -17.34 8.89 -8.89
CA ALA A 120 -18.34 8.45 -7.93
C ALA A 120 -19.68 8.26 -8.64
N ALA A 121 -20.46 7.28 -8.19
CA ALA A 121 -21.83 7.05 -8.65
C ALA A 121 -22.62 6.31 -7.56
N SER A 122 -23.94 6.37 -7.62
CA SER A 122 -24.77 5.40 -6.88
C SER A 122 -24.50 4.00 -7.42
N GLU A 123 -24.74 2.97 -6.61
CA GLU A 123 -24.49 1.60 -7.05
C GLU A 123 -25.31 1.24 -8.30
N SER A 124 -26.59 1.61 -8.33
CA SER A 124 -27.47 1.37 -9.48
C SER A 124 -27.02 2.14 -10.73
N ALA A 125 -26.58 3.39 -10.60
CA ALA A 125 -26.01 4.13 -11.73
C ALA A 125 -24.73 3.47 -12.25
N ALA A 126 -23.84 3.05 -11.37
CA ALA A 126 -22.62 2.36 -11.77
C ALA A 126 -22.92 1.05 -12.50
N GLN A 127 -23.85 0.24 -12.00
CA GLN A 127 -24.25 -1.00 -12.67
C GLN A 127 -24.82 -0.74 -14.07
N LEU A 128 -25.74 0.23 -14.22
CA LEU A 128 -26.26 0.63 -15.53
C LEU A 128 -25.15 1.09 -16.47
N PHE A 129 -24.22 1.91 -15.96
CA PHE A 129 -23.10 2.42 -16.75
C PHE A 129 -22.20 1.29 -17.26
N MET A 130 -21.89 0.31 -16.40
CA MET A 130 -21.03 -0.82 -16.73
C MET A 130 -21.63 -1.76 -17.78
N VAL A 131 -22.96 -1.81 -17.91
CA VAL A 131 -23.66 -2.57 -18.98
C VAL A 131 -23.92 -1.75 -20.25
N GLY A 132 -23.33 -0.56 -20.36
CA GLY A 132 -23.33 0.25 -21.58
C GLY A 132 -24.37 1.37 -21.63
N VAL A 133 -25.11 1.63 -20.55
CA VAL A 133 -25.98 2.82 -20.48
C VAL A 133 -25.09 4.08 -20.41
N PRO A 134 -25.33 5.13 -21.23
CA PRO A 134 -24.55 6.36 -21.15
C PRO A 134 -24.52 6.94 -19.73
N TYR A 135 -23.33 7.34 -19.26
CA TYR A 135 -23.12 7.75 -17.86
C TYR A 135 -24.10 8.83 -17.38
N GLY A 136 -24.31 9.89 -18.18
CA GLY A 136 -25.26 10.96 -17.85
C GLY A 136 -26.70 10.47 -17.65
N ARG A 137 -27.14 9.45 -18.42
CA ARG A 137 -28.46 8.83 -18.23
C ARG A 137 -28.48 7.96 -16.97
N ALA A 138 -27.40 7.25 -16.69
CA ALA A 138 -27.31 6.38 -15.52
C ALA A 138 -27.39 7.19 -14.21
N ILE A 139 -26.62 8.27 -14.08
CA ILE A 139 -26.67 9.17 -12.91
C ILE A 139 -27.97 9.96 -12.85
N GLY A 140 -28.58 10.30 -13.99
CA GLY A 140 -29.89 10.96 -14.00
C GLY A 140 -31.04 10.08 -13.49
N ARG A 141 -30.96 8.76 -13.69
CA ARG A 141 -31.94 7.80 -13.16
C ARG A 141 -31.70 7.44 -11.69
N HIS A 142 -30.45 7.40 -11.28
CA HIS A 142 -30.05 7.02 -9.93
C HIS A 142 -29.02 8.04 -9.41
N PRO A 143 -29.47 9.25 -9.04
CA PRO A 143 -28.59 10.28 -8.52
C PRO A 143 -27.92 9.82 -7.22
N LEU A 144 -26.77 10.38 -6.92
CA LEU A 144 -26.11 10.26 -5.63
C LEU A 144 -26.92 11.01 -4.55
N ALA A 145 -26.95 10.46 -3.34
CA ALA A 145 -27.62 11.08 -2.20
C ALA A 145 -26.85 12.28 -1.65
N ASP A 146 -25.52 12.25 -1.75
CA ASP A 146 -24.65 13.35 -1.34
C ASP A 146 -24.60 14.43 -2.43
N GLU A 147 -25.01 15.65 -2.08
CA GLU A 147 -25.15 16.76 -3.03
C GLU A 147 -23.81 17.19 -3.65
N ALA A 148 -22.71 17.11 -2.89
CA ALA A 148 -21.40 17.49 -3.38
C ALA A 148 -20.89 16.48 -4.42
N PHE A 149 -21.02 15.17 -4.12
CA PHE A 149 -20.72 14.11 -5.09
C PHE A 149 -21.65 14.17 -6.31
N GLU A 150 -22.94 14.47 -6.12
CA GLU A 150 -23.91 14.57 -7.21
C GLU A 150 -23.60 15.75 -8.14
N ALA A 151 -23.26 16.91 -7.59
CA ALA A 151 -22.83 18.07 -8.38
C ALA A 151 -21.51 17.77 -9.12
N ASP A 152 -20.50 17.23 -8.43
CA ASP A 152 -19.21 16.89 -9.05
C ASP A 152 -19.37 15.81 -10.12
N SER A 153 -20.32 14.87 -10.00
CA SER A 153 -20.54 13.81 -10.99
C SER A 153 -20.80 14.35 -12.41
N ARG A 154 -21.32 15.58 -12.53
CA ARG A 154 -21.60 16.27 -13.80
C ARG A 154 -20.49 17.22 -14.24
N SER A 155 -19.39 17.33 -13.50
CA SER A 155 -18.27 18.16 -13.88
C SER A 155 -17.64 17.67 -15.20
N ALA A 156 -17.08 18.59 -15.99
CA ALA A 156 -16.41 18.25 -17.25
C ALA A 156 -15.33 17.18 -17.07
N LYS A 157 -14.60 17.23 -15.94
CA LYS A 157 -13.61 16.23 -15.55
C LYS A 157 -14.23 14.83 -15.37
N ASN A 158 -15.33 14.71 -14.64
CA ASN A 158 -15.95 13.41 -14.39
C ASN A 158 -16.63 12.86 -15.66
N LEU A 159 -17.19 13.72 -16.51
CA LEU A 159 -17.70 13.33 -17.82
C LEU A 159 -16.58 12.82 -18.74
N GLN A 160 -15.42 13.48 -18.76
CA GLN A 160 -14.25 12.99 -19.49
C GLN A 160 -13.79 11.61 -18.97
N ILE A 161 -13.69 11.43 -17.65
CA ILE A 161 -13.30 10.15 -17.06
C ILE A 161 -14.32 9.06 -17.39
N ALA A 162 -15.62 9.39 -17.36
CA ALA A 162 -16.67 8.47 -17.76
C ALA A 162 -16.52 8.04 -19.23
N GLU A 163 -16.19 8.96 -20.13
CA GLU A 163 -15.92 8.61 -21.53
C GLU A 163 -14.67 7.72 -21.67
N GLU A 164 -13.60 7.95 -20.88
CA GLU A 164 -12.43 7.08 -20.85
C GLU A 164 -12.79 5.64 -20.39
N ILE A 165 -13.70 5.50 -19.41
CA ILE A 165 -14.21 4.21 -18.93
C ILE A 165 -15.07 3.55 -20.00
N ALA A 166 -16.00 4.29 -20.60
CA ALA A 166 -16.85 3.78 -21.68
C ALA A 166 -16.01 3.32 -22.88
N ALA A 167 -14.95 4.05 -23.23
CA ALA A 167 -14.00 3.66 -24.26
C ALA A 167 -13.23 2.38 -23.91
N CYS A 168 -12.84 2.19 -22.64
CA CYS A 168 -12.25 0.93 -22.16
C CYS A 168 -13.22 -0.25 -22.36
N VAL A 169 -14.48 -0.09 -21.98
CA VAL A 169 -15.51 -1.13 -22.18
C VAL A 169 -15.68 -1.42 -23.68
N ARG A 170 -15.85 -0.39 -24.52
CA ARG A 170 -15.99 -0.58 -25.98
C ARG A 170 -14.80 -1.29 -26.62
N ARG A 171 -13.57 -1.00 -26.18
CA ARG A 171 -12.34 -1.65 -26.71
C ARG A 171 -12.24 -3.13 -26.37
N ASN A 172 -12.65 -3.54 -25.17
CA ASN A 172 -12.53 -4.92 -24.71
C ASN A 172 -13.79 -5.76 -25.00
N GLY A 173 -14.88 -5.11 -25.42
CA GLY A 173 -16.20 -5.73 -25.56
C GLY A 173 -16.97 -5.73 -24.22
N PRO A 174 -18.11 -6.44 -24.16
CA PRO A 174 -18.90 -6.52 -22.94
C PRO A 174 -18.05 -7.01 -21.75
N VAL A 175 -18.03 -6.23 -20.67
CA VAL A 175 -17.35 -6.58 -19.43
C VAL A 175 -18.37 -6.95 -18.36
N PHE A 176 -18.02 -7.92 -17.53
CA PHE A 176 -18.88 -8.44 -16.48
C PHE A 176 -18.14 -8.46 -15.13
N PRO A 177 -18.86 -8.42 -14.00
CA PRO A 177 -18.27 -8.68 -12.69
C PRO A 177 -17.55 -10.03 -12.70
N SER A 178 -16.22 -10.01 -12.65
CA SER A 178 -15.38 -11.19 -12.79
C SER A 178 -14.99 -11.76 -11.42
N MET A 179 -14.44 -10.90 -10.55
CA MET A 179 -14.07 -11.28 -9.19
C MET A 179 -14.27 -10.15 -8.20
N ALA A 180 -14.79 -10.48 -7.02
CA ALA A 180 -14.80 -9.57 -5.88
C ALA A 180 -13.56 -9.82 -5.02
N ILE A 181 -12.83 -8.75 -4.65
CA ILE A 181 -11.71 -8.79 -3.72
C ILE A 181 -12.09 -7.99 -2.48
N LEU A 182 -12.03 -8.64 -1.33
CA LEU A 182 -12.33 -8.07 -0.02
C LEU A 182 -11.03 -7.94 0.76
N VAL A 183 -10.78 -6.76 1.33
CA VAL A 183 -9.54 -6.43 2.04
C VAL A 183 -9.88 -5.68 3.32
N GLU A 184 -9.20 -6.01 4.40
CA GLU A 184 -9.13 -5.17 5.60
C GLU A 184 -7.85 -4.33 5.51
N ARG A 185 -7.99 -3.01 5.36
CA ARG A 185 -6.84 -2.11 5.22
C ARG A 185 -6.63 -1.31 6.50
N VAL A 186 -5.39 -1.26 6.98
CA VAL A 186 -4.95 -0.30 7.99
C VAL A 186 -4.01 0.69 7.31
N ALA A 187 -4.36 1.97 7.32
CA ALA A 187 -3.52 3.04 6.79
C ALA A 187 -2.79 3.75 7.93
N TRP A 188 -1.49 3.98 7.76
CA TRP A 188 -0.62 4.69 8.69
C TRP A 188 -0.15 5.99 8.04
N ALA A 189 -0.32 7.09 8.77
CA ALA A 189 0.13 8.42 8.37
C ALA A 189 1.27 8.88 9.30
N PRO A 190 2.20 9.73 8.82
CA PRO A 190 3.24 10.32 9.65
C PRO A 190 2.62 11.09 10.81
N LEU A 191 3.25 11.03 11.97
CA LEU A 191 2.95 11.98 13.04
C LEU A 191 3.32 13.40 12.58
N LEU A 192 2.49 14.38 12.95
CA LEU A 192 2.80 15.78 12.71
C LEU A 192 3.96 16.20 13.61
N ASP A 193 4.88 17.00 13.08
CA ASP A 193 5.92 17.62 13.90
C ASP A 193 5.33 18.68 14.84
N ALA A 194 6.15 19.25 15.74
CA ALA A 194 5.74 20.28 16.69
C ALA A 194 5.19 21.57 16.01
N ARG A 195 5.35 21.71 14.70
CA ARG A 195 4.84 22.82 13.87
C ARG A 195 3.62 22.41 13.02
N GLY A 196 3.10 21.20 13.20
CA GLY A 196 1.94 20.70 12.47
C GLY A 196 2.25 20.21 11.04
N ALA A 197 3.51 20.04 10.66
CA ALA A 197 3.90 19.55 9.33
C ALA A 197 4.06 18.03 9.31
N GLU A 198 3.60 17.35 8.24
CA GLU A 198 3.85 15.92 8.02
C GLU A 198 5.38 15.70 7.90
N ALA A 199 5.99 15.03 8.88
CA ALA A 199 7.45 15.03 9.03
C ALA A 199 8.22 14.50 7.79
N GLU A 200 7.66 13.57 7.00
CA GLU A 200 8.41 12.87 5.95
C GLU A 200 7.58 12.47 4.71
N GLY A 201 6.30 12.82 4.64
CA GLY A 201 5.42 12.53 3.48
C GLY A 201 5.25 11.05 3.12
N VAL A 202 5.74 10.11 3.95
CA VAL A 202 5.63 8.66 3.78
C VAL A 202 4.23 8.19 4.17
N ARG A 203 3.58 7.39 3.33
CA ARG A 203 2.28 6.76 3.65
C ARG A 203 2.40 5.26 3.52
N ILE A 204 1.98 4.54 4.54
CA ILE A 204 2.11 3.08 4.59
C ILE A 204 0.71 2.50 4.79
N THR A 205 0.38 1.45 4.05
CA THR A 205 -0.88 0.71 4.25
C THR A 205 -0.62 -0.77 4.34
N PHE A 206 -1.29 -1.45 5.27
CA PHE A 206 -1.33 -2.90 5.37
C PHE A 206 -2.66 -3.40 4.86
N ASP A 207 -2.62 -4.23 3.83
CA ASP A 207 -3.78 -4.99 3.36
C ASP A 207 -3.74 -6.40 3.96
N GLU A 208 -4.66 -6.64 4.87
CA GLU A 208 -4.81 -7.88 5.62
C GLU A 208 -6.09 -8.61 5.22
N ARG A 209 -6.16 -9.90 5.59
CA ARG A 209 -7.34 -10.77 5.39
C ARG A 209 -7.90 -10.68 3.96
N ILE A 210 -6.99 -10.60 2.98
CA ILE A 210 -7.34 -10.46 1.58
C ILE A 210 -8.06 -11.74 1.14
N ARG A 211 -9.31 -11.60 0.70
CA ARG A 211 -10.13 -12.69 0.19
C ARG A 211 -10.63 -12.36 -1.21
N TYR A 212 -10.88 -13.39 -2.01
CA TYR A 212 -11.56 -13.24 -3.29
C TYR A 212 -12.80 -14.12 -3.37
N ARG A 213 -13.73 -13.73 -4.24
CA ARG A 213 -14.86 -14.54 -4.69
C ARG A 213 -14.89 -14.51 -6.20
N ASP A 214 -15.00 -15.69 -6.82
CA ASP A 214 -15.28 -15.80 -8.24
C ASP A 214 -16.76 -15.45 -8.49
N LEU A 215 -17.03 -14.45 -9.33
CA LEU A 215 -18.38 -14.03 -9.68
C LEU A 215 -18.91 -14.70 -10.97
N PHE A 216 -18.05 -15.37 -11.73
CA PHE A 216 -18.47 -16.26 -12.83
C PHE A 216 -18.89 -17.64 -12.33
N ALA A 217 -18.42 -18.05 -11.14
CA ALA A 217 -18.97 -19.23 -10.48
C ALA A 217 -20.48 -19.05 -10.22
N PRO A 218 -21.29 -20.13 -10.33
CA PRO A 218 -22.70 -20.10 -9.98
C PRO A 218 -22.92 -19.60 -8.56
N GLU A 219 -23.99 -18.85 -8.30
CA GLU A 219 -24.22 -18.13 -7.04
C GLU A 219 -24.04 -19.00 -5.78
N GLY A 220 -24.62 -20.20 -5.76
CA GLY A 220 -24.48 -21.17 -4.65
C GLY A 220 -23.09 -21.78 -4.48
N LYS A 221 -22.15 -21.51 -5.40
CA LYS A 221 -20.76 -22.00 -5.39
C LYS A 221 -19.72 -20.88 -5.22
N ARG A 222 -20.15 -19.63 -5.02
CA ARG A 222 -19.25 -18.47 -4.86
C ARG A 222 -18.61 -18.43 -3.47
N ALA A 223 -17.66 -19.33 -3.23
CA ALA A 223 -16.90 -19.37 -1.99
C ALA A 223 -16.03 -18.11 -1.82
N SER A 224 -15.86 -17.66 -0.56
CA SER A 224 -14.90 -16.62 -0.21
C SER A 224 -13.59 -17.26 0.21
N VAL A 225 -12.56 -17.13 -0.63
CA VAL A 225 -11.29 -17.84 -0.47
C VAL A 225 -10.18 -16.85 -0.07
N PRO A 226 -9.34 -17.16 0.93
CA PRO A 226 -8.20 -16.31 1.29
C PRO A 226 -7.12 -16.33 0.20
N LEU A 227 -6.50 -15.17 -0.07
CA LEU A 227 -5.31 -15.05 -0.92
C LEU A 227 -3.99 -15.07 -0.15
N LEU A 228 -4.05 -14.89 1.16
CA LEU A 228 -2.90 -14.85 2.05
C LEU A 228 -3.10 -15.82 3.21
N ALA A 229 -2.01 -16.34 3.76
CA ALA A 229 -2.09 -17.10 5.00
C ALA A 229 -2.51 -16.20 6.17
N ALA A 230 -3.03 -16.81 7.24
CA ALA A 230 -3.42 -16.07 8.43
C ALA A 230 -2.21 -15.32 9.04
N GLY A 231 -2.35 -14.02 9.24
CA GLY A 231 -1.30 -13.15 9.78
C GLY A 231 -0.37 -12.53 8.72
N GLU A 232 -0.43 -12.98 7.46
CA GLU A 232 0.27 -12.31 6.36
C GLU A 232 -0.43 -11.01 5.94
N ALA A 233 0.34 -10.06 5.41
CA ALA A 233 -0.17 -8.81 4.86
C ALA A 233 0.58 -8.39 3.60
N ILE A 234 -0.10 -7.62 2.74
CA ILE A 234 0.57 -6.83 1.70
C ILE A 234 0.75 -5.42 2.22
N MET A 235 1.99 -5.02 2.45
CA MET A 235 2.33 -3.65 2.79
C MET A 235 2.57 -2.85 1.50
N GLU A 236 1.91 -1.70 1.35
CA GLU A 236 2.16 -0.74 0.27
C GLU A 236 2.77 0.53 0.89
N VAL A 237 3.96 0.92 0.44
CA VAL A 237 4.68 2.12 0.89
C VAL A 237 4.65 3.15 -0.23
N LYS A 238 4.23 4.36 0.09
CA LYS A 238 4.16 5.50 -0.83
C LYS A 238 5.00 6.64 -0.31
N VAL A 239 6.04 7.00 -1.07
CA VAL A 239 6.99 8.06 -0.72
C VAL A 239 7.20 9.00 -1.90
N PRO A 240 7.36 10.31 -1.66
CA PRO A 240 7.73 11.27 -2.71
C PRO A 240 9.20 11.14 -3.14
N GLY A 241 10.06 10.55 -2.31
CA GLY A 241 11.50 10.42 -2.58
C GLY A 241 12.10 9.17 -1.94
N ALA A 242 13.27 9.33 -1.31
CA ALA A 242 13.92 8.24 -0.57
C ALA A 242 13.09 7.82 0.66
N TYR A 243 13.31 6.60 1.13
CA TYR A 243 12.75 6.15 2.39
C TYR A 243 13.43 6.85 3.57
N PRO A 244 12.68 7.15 4.64
CA PRO A 244 13.29 7.52 5.91
C PRO A 244 14.26 6.46 6.42
N LEU A 245 15.38 6.87 7.00
CA LEU A 245 16.43 5.95 7.46
C LEU A 245 15.91 4.96 8.50
N TRP A 246 15.03 5.39 9.41
CA TRP A 246 14.41 4.52 10.41
C TRP A 246 13.60 3.41 9.74
N PHE A 247 12.91 3.71 8.64
CA PHE A 247 12.10 2.74 7.92
C PHE A 247 12.96 1.77 7.12
N VAL A 248 14.05 2.24 6.52
CA VAL A 248 15.05 1.37 5.87
C VAL A 248 15.63 0.37 6.87
N ARG A 249 16.02 0.83 8.07
CA ARG A 249 16.51 -0.06 9.14
C ARG A 249 15.46 -1.08 9.56
N ALA A 250 14.21 -0.66 9.76
CA ALA A 250 13.12 -1.58 10.12
C ALA A 250 12.88 -2.66 9.06
N LEU A 251 12.94 -2.30 7.77
CA LEU A 251 12.84 -3.26 6.66
C LEU A 251 14.03 -4.24 6.68
N ASP A 252 15.24 -3.73 6.86
CA ASP A 252 16.46 -4.55 6.90
C ASP A 252 16.45 -5.52 8.10
N ASP A 253 16.18 -5.02 9.30
CA ASP A 253 16.18 -5.80 10.55
C ASP A 253 15.23 -7.02 10.46
N CYS A 254 14.09 -6.89 9.78
CA CYS A 254 13.14 -7.99 9.59
C CYS A 254 13.23 -8.72 8.24
N GLY A 255 14.22 -8.36 7.40
CA GLY A 255 14.43 -8.97 6.08
C GLY A 255 13.24 -8.79 5.13
N ALA A 256 12.58 -7.63 5.17
CA ALA A 256 11.44 -7.32 4.33
C ALA A 256 11.89 -6.67 3.01
N TYR A 257 11.72 -7.40 1.91
CA TYR A 257 12.14 -6.96 0.58
C TYR A 257 10.96 -6.65 -0.34
N PRO A 258 11.13 -5.73 -1.32
CA PRO A 258 10.10 -5.42 -2.29
C PRO A 258 9.65 -6.66 -3.07
N THR A 259 8.34 -6.81 -3.28
CA THR A 259 7.77 -7.86 -4.12
C THR A 259 6.65 -7.32 -4.99
N SER A 260 6.47 -7.94 -6.17
CA SER A 260 5.31 -7.69 -7.01
C SER A 260 4.10 -8.51 -6.54
N PHE A 261 2.99 -7.84 -6.23
CA PHE A 261 1.74 -8.51 -5.86
C PHE A 261 0.52 -7.85 -6.51
N SER A 262 -0.23 -8.63 -7.29
CA SER A 262 -1.47 -8.20 -7.92
C SER A 262 -2.64 -8.97 -7.31
N LYS A 263 -3.39 -8.36 -6.38
CA LYS A 263 -4.57 -9.00 -5.75
C LYS A 263 -5.49 -9.69 -6.76
N TYR A 264 -5.82 -9.04 -7.88
CA TYR A 264 -6.67 -9.63 -8.93
C TYR A 264 -5.95 -10.69 -9.76
N GLY A 265 -4.63 -10.56 -9.94
CA GLY A 265 -3.83 -11.54 -10.66
C GLY A 265 -3.71 -12.85 -9.87
N GLU A 266 -3.40 -12.73 -8.58
CA GLU A 266 -3.35 -13.87 -7.66
C GLU A 266 -4.71 -14.57 -7.54
N ALA A 267 -5.81 -13.80 -7.43
CA ALA A 267 -7.17 -14.35 -7.44
C ALA A 267 -7.48 -15.11 -8.74
N TYR A 268 -7.11 -14.55 -9.89
CA TYR A 268 -7.27 -15.22 -11.18
C TYR A 268 -6.50 -16.55 -11.25
N LEU A 269 -5.22 -16.53 -10.89
CA LEU A 269 -4.37 -17.73 -10.94
C LEU A 269 -4.87 -18.83 -9.98
N ALA A 270 -5.23 -18.44 -8.75
CA ALA A 270 -5.81 -19.34 -7.76
C ALA A 270 -7.12 -19.97 -8.26
N CYS A 271 -7.97 -19.19 -8.94
CA CYS A 271 -9.23 -19.67 -9.48
C CYS A 271 -9.08 -20.63 -10.66
N GLU A 272 -8.13 -20.38 -11.56
CA GLU A 272 -7.95 -21.18 -12.76
C GLU A 272 -7.16 -22.47 -12.52
N GLY A 273 -6.54 -22.63 -11.34
CA GLY A 273 -5.57 -23.70 -11.08
C GLY A 273 -4.36 -23.65 -12.03
N LYS A 274 -4.13 -22.50 -12.67
CA LYS A 274 -3.10 -22.30 -13.70
C LYS A 274 -1.80 -21.85 -13.03
N ALA A 275 -0.68 -22.39 -13.51
CA ALA A 275 0.62 -21.79 -13.23
C ALA A 275 0.67 -20.38 -13.81
N ALA A 276 1.24 -19.44 -13.06
CA ALA A 276 1.44 -18.07 -13.53
C ALA A 276 2.19 -18.01 -14.88
N PRO A 277 1.95 -17.03 -15.76
CA PRO A 277 2.76 -16.82 -16.96
C PRO A 277 4.25 -16.65 -16.62
N LYS A 278 5.15 -17.06 -17.53
CA LYS A 278 6.62 -17.02 -17.31
C LYS A 278 7.09 -15.63 -16.88
N ALA A 279 6.68 -14.56 -17.56
CA ALA A 279 7.06 -13.18 -17.22
C ALA A 279 6.55 -12.73 -15.82
N TYR A 280 5.45 -13.29 -15.33
CA TYR A 280 4.99 -13.05 -13.96
C TYR A 280 5.89 -13.80 -12.98
N ARG A 281 6.10 -15.10 -13.22
CA ARG A 281 6.99 -15.96 -12.42
C ARG A 281 8.40 -15.42 -12.34
N GLU A 282 9.01 -15.02 -13.46
CA GLU A 282 10.40 -14.54 -13.50
C GLU A 282 10.59 -13.27 -12.68
N GLN A 283 9.61 -12.37 -12.66
CA GLN A 283 9.70 -11.21 -11.78
C GLN A 283 9.49 -11.59 -10.32
N VAL A 284 8.50 -12.43 -10.02
CA VAL A 284 8.29 -12.88 -8.64
C VAL A 284 9.53 -13.62 -8.15
N ALA A 285 10.12 -14.49 -8.98
CA ALA A 285 11.36 -15.21 -8.70
C ALA A 285 12.56 -14.28 -8.64
N PHE A 286 12.65 -13.23 -9.46
CA PHE A 286 13.69 -12.21 -9.34
C PHE A 286 13.56 -11.45 -8.02
N ASP A 287 12.35 -11.01 -7.67
CA ASP A 287 12.04 -10.35 -6.41
C ASP A 287 12.39 -11.29 -5.21
N GLU A 288 12.13 -12.60 -5.33
CA GLU A 288 12.47 -13.62 -4.33
C GLU A 288 13.96 -14.04 -4.31
N ALA A 289 14.65 -14.04 -5.45
CA ALA A 289 16.08 -14.36 -5.53
C ALA A 289 16.92 -13.24 -4.91
N MET A 290 16.51 -11.99 -5.13
CA MET A 290 17.08 -10.84 -4.43
C MET A 290 16.95 -10.97 -2.90
N ARG A 291 15.92 -11.67 -2.39
CA ARG A 291 15.79 -12.04 -0.97
C ARG A 291 16.79 -13.12 -0.54
N GLY A 292 16.97 -14.18 -1.33
CA GLY A 292 17.84 -15.32 -0.97
C GLY A 292 19.35 -15.10 -1.15
N GLU A 293 19.79 -14.21 -2.04
CA GLU A 293 21.21 -13.83 -2.17
C GLU A 293 21.68 -12.95 -1.00
N GLN A 294 20.81 -12.10 -0.46
CA GLN A 294 21.13 -11.25 0.69
C GLN A 294 21.04 -11.98 2.03
N GLU A 295 20.14 -12.98 2.16
CA GLU A 295 20.16 -13.91 3.30
C GLU A 295 21.48 -14.69 3.39
N ARG A 296 22.07 -15.11 2.26
CA ARG A 296 23.40 -15.76 2.21
C ARG A 296 24.56 -14.79 2.47
N SER A 297 24.39 -13.51 2.14
CA SER A 297 25.38 -12.47 2.47
C SER A 297 25.38 -12.07 3.96
N ARG A 298 24.35 -12.43 4.73
CA ARG A 298 24.29 -12.23 6.19
C ARG A 298 25.00 -13.32 7.00
N ASP A 299 25.29 -14.46 6.38
CA ASP A 299 25.98 -15.61 6.98
C ASP A 299 27.51 -15.60 6.73
N TRP A 300 28.11 -14.47 6.33
CA TRP A 300 29.57 -14.40 6.24
C TRP A 300 30.19 -14.44 7.65
N PRO A 301 31.17 -15.32 7.93
CA PRO A 301 31.76 -15.41 9.26
C PRO A 301 32.41 -14.08 9.66
N GLN A 302 32.13 -13.61 10.87
CA GLN A 302 32.92 -12.57 11.53
C GLN A 302 34.24 -13.16 12.04
N ASP A 303 35.04 -13.76 11.15
CA ASP A 303 36.41 -14.16 11.48
C ASP A 303 37.37 -13.13 10.91
N GLY A 304 37.65 -12.12 11.73
CA GLY A 304 38.83 -11.27 11.57
C GLY A 304 40.09 -12.07 11.87
N GLN A 305 40.59 -12.83 10.89
CA GLN A 305 41.99 -13.24 10.87
C GLN A 305 42.80 -12.22 10.09
N LEU A 306 43.55 -11.41 10.83
CA LEU A 306 44.62 -10.58 10.32
C LEU A 306 45.61 -11.46 9.54
N LEU A 307 45.91 -11.05 8.31
CA LEU A 307 47.06 -11.50 7.53
C LEU A 307 48.34 -11.15 8.30
N GLU A 308 49.07 -12.16 8.78
CA GLU A 308 50.49 -12.00 9.09
C GLU A 308 51.27 -11.85 7.79
N LEU A 309 51.90 -10.69 7.60
CA LEU A 309 53.02 -10.50 6.69
C LEU A 309 54.26 -10.22 7.51
N SER A 310 55.24 -11.11 7.36
CA SER A 310 56.55 -11.09 7.99
C SER A 310 57.49 -10.08 7.31
N SER A 311 58.30 -9.37 8.10
CA SER A 311 59.72 -9.06 7.79
C SER A 311 60.43 -8.28 8.91
N SER A 312 61.40 -8.96 9.54
CA SER A 312 62.74 -8.53 10.01
C SER A 312 63.00 -7.12 10.60
N SER A 313 63.22 -7.10 11.94
CA SER A 313 64.37 -6.58 12.76
C SER A 313 65.09 -5.25 12.46
N PRO A 314 65.89 -4.69 13.41
CA PRO A 314 65.76 -4.59 14.88
C PRO A 314 66.12 -3.16 15.42
N ALA A 315 65.87 -2.90 16.72
CA ALA A 315 66.82 -2.25 17.67
C ALA A 315 66.17 -1.36 18.75
N THR A 316 66.79 -1.46 19.93
CA THR A 316 66.97 -0.49 21.03
C THR A 316 65.84 -0.17 22.02
N ASP A 317 66.20 -0.50 23.26
CA ASP A 317 66.11 0.30 24.49
C ASP A 317 64.86 0.29 25.38
N ALA A 318 65.09 -0.37 26.52
CA ALA A 318 65.01 0.21 27.86
C ALA A 318 63.62 0.38 28.50
N ALA A 319 63.36 -0.60 29.37
CA ALA A 319 63.24 -0.42 30.82
C ALA A 319 61.85 -0.17 31.44
N ILE A 320 61.73 -0.83 32.60
CA ILE A 320 61.05 -0.45 33.85
C ILE A 320 59.82 -1.28 34.26
N ALA A 321 60.07 -2.01 35.35
CA ALA A 321 59.23 -2.42 36.48
C ALA A 321 58.21 -3.56 36.26
N ASN A 322 58.48 -4.75 36.82
CA ASN A 322 58.27 -5.16 38.22
C ASN A 322 56.78 -5.25 38.62
N SER A 323 56.28 -6.47 38.82
CA SER A 323 56.17 -7.01 40.17
C SER A 323 55.80 -8.49 40.13
N LEU A 324 56.60 -9.28 40.86
CA LEU A 324 56.46 -10.70 41.12
C LEU A 324 55.40 -10.98 42.20
N ALA A 325 54.82 -12.17 42.05
CA ALA A 325 54.48 -13.14 43.11
C ALA A 325 53.32 -12.83 44.08
N LEU A 326 52.40 -13.78 44.24
CA LEU A 326 52.51 -14.85 45.25
C LEU A 326 51.27 -15.78 45.24
N GLN A 327 51.57 -17.08 45.29
CA GLN A 327 50.92 -18.13 46.10
C GLN A 327 49.47 -18.61 45.82
N LEU A 328 49.41 -19.81 45.21
CA LEU A 328 48.51 -20.92 45.54
C LEU A 328 48.73 -21.39 47.01
N PRO A 329 47.91 -22.24 47.69
CA PRO A 329 47.04 -23.28 47.10
C PRO A 329 45.68 -23.63 47.80
N ASN A 330 44.92 -24.50 47.13
CA ASN A 330 44.04 -25.61 47.58
C ASN A 330 43.07 -25.44 48.76
N ILE A 331 41.81 -25.88 48.56
CA ILE A 331 41.04 -26.83 49.41
C ILE A 331 39.75 -27.22 48.64
N VAL A 332 39.67 -28.44 48.10
CA VAL A 332 38.92 -29.65 48.55
C VAL A 332 37.40 -29.65 48.27
N ILE A 333 37.02 -30.78 47.66
CA ILE A 333 35.73 -31.29 47.19
C ILE A 333 34.84 -31.77 48.36
N GLY A 334 33.52 -31.68 48.21
CA GLY A 334 32.62 -32.75 48.68
C GLY A 334 31.28 -32.32 49.30
N ALA A 335 30.20 -32.49 48.56
CA ALA A 335 29.09 -33.42 48.86
C ALA A 335 28.21 -33.58 47.61
#